data_AF-A0A060C4B2-F1
#
_entry.id   AF-A0A060C4B2-F1
#
_cell.length_a   1.000
_cell.length_b   1.000
_cell.length_c   1.000
_cell.angle_alpha   90.00
_cell.angle_beta   90.00
_cell.angle_gamma   90.00
#
_symmetry.space_group_name_H-M   'P 1'
#
loop_
_entity.id
_entity.type
_entity.pdbx_description
1 polymer ?
#
loop_
_entity_poly.entity_id
_entity_poly.type
_entity_poly.pdbx_seq_one_letter_code
_entity_poly.pdbx_strand_id
1 'polypeptide(L)'
;MHQKNQGVSAARNTGLDHCHGEYILFVDSDDYISSNLINDMISKSYKNSSDMIIFNIYELHPSKRLFINYWKDEVLTVEKSQEKILCGIGWNIFNKMYKYSLWEHIRFPQTIRVAEDLYVMADILSNPNIEIDKFHGKCLLLL
;
A
#
# COMPACT_ATOMS: atom_id res chain seq x y z
N MET A 1 -5.30 -6.15 19.97
CA MET A 1 -6.30 -7.17 19.56
C MET A 1 -5.59 -8.52 19.55
N HIS A 2 -6.19 -9.55 20.15
CA HIS A 2 -5.62 -10.90 20.13
C HIS A 2 -6.61 -11.85 19.46
N GLN A 3 -6.14 -12.62 18.50
CA GLN A 3 -6.91 -13.66 17.82
C GLN A 3 -6.07 -14.94 17.72
N LYS A 4 -6.74 -16.08 17.57
CA LYS A 4 -6.05 -17.32 17.20
C LYS A 4 -5.38 -17.15 15.84
N ASN A 5 -4.19 -17.73 15.65
CA ASN A 5 -3.47 -17.68 14.38
C ASN A 5 -4.34 -18.27 13.25
N GLN A 6 -4.65 -17.44 12.27
CA GLN A 6 -5.46 -17.76 11.08
C GLN A 6 -4.79 -17.25 9.79
N GLY A 7 -3.49 -16.95 9.85
CA GLY A 7 -2.74 -16.36 8.74
C GLY A 7 -2.89 -14.84 8.60
N VAL A 8 -2.11 -14.26 7.68
CA VAL A 8 -1.96 -12.81 7.49
C VAL A 8 -3.24 -12.14 6.97
N SER A 9 -3.94 -12.78 6.01
CA SER A 9 -5.21 -12.28 5.47
C SER A 9 -6.25 -12.05 6.58
N ALA A 10 -6.38 -13.01 7.50
CA ALA A 10 -7.30 -12.89 8.62
C ALA A 10 -6.90 -11.77 9.58
N ALA A 11 -5.60 -11.58 9.85
CA ALA A 11 -5.12 -10.50 10.70
C ALA A 11 -5.37 -9.11 10.07
N ARG A 12 -5.09 -8.96 8.77
CA ARG A 12 -5.35 -7.72 8.01
C ARG A 12 -6.84 -7.40 7.95
N ASN A 13 -7.70 -8.39 7.71
CA ASN A 13 -9.15 -8.22 7.74
C ASN A 13 -9.66 -7.76 9.11
N THR A 14 -9.19 -8.35 10.21
CA THR A 14 -9.53 -7.88 11.56
C THR A 14 -9.13 -6.42 11.76
N GLY A 15 -7.97 -6.01 11.23
CA GLY A 15 -7.53 -4.61 11.23
C GLY A 15 -8.48 -3.70 10.45
N LEU A 16 -8.90 -4.11 9.25
CA LEU A 16 -9.86 -3.37 8.41
C LEU A 16 -11.23 -3.22 9.09
N ASP A 17 -11.71 -4.26 9.79
CA ASP A 17 -13.02 -4.26 10.45
C ASP A 17 -13.06 -3.35 11.70
N HIS A 18 -11.90 -3.03 12.29
CA HIS A 18 -11.77 -2.13 13.44
C HIS A 18 -11.16 -0.77 13.06
N CYS A 19 -10.93 -0.51 11.78
CA CYS A 19 -10.36 0.74 11.32
C CYS A 19 -11.40 1.86 11.40
N HIS A 20 -11.00 2.99 11.99
CA HIS A 20 -11.81 4.22 12.06
C HIS A 20 -11.09 5.43 11.43
N GLY A 21 -9.92 5.20 10.82
CA GLY A 21 -9.14 6.24 10.17
C GLY A 21 -9.64 6.54 8.76
N GLU A 22 -9.36 7.75 8.27
CA GLU A 22 -9.61 8.11 6.86
C GLU A 22 -8.67 7.38 5.90
N TYR A 23 -7.50 6.98 6.38
CA TYR A 23 -6.46 6.34 5.60
C TYR A 23 -6.02 5.00 6.19
N ILE A 24 -5.62 4.09 5.31
CA ILE A 24 -5.02 2.80 5.63
C ILE A 24 -3.59 2.77 5.11
N LEU A 25 -2.68 2.23 5.93
CA LEU A 25 -1.32 1.88 5.57
C LEU A 25 -1.01 0.50 6.17
N PHE A 26 -0.59 -0.44 5.34
CA PHE A 26 -0.12 -1.75 5.81
C PHE A 26 1.38 -1.68 6.07
N VAL A 27 1.80 -2.11 7.25
CA VAL A 27 3.20 -2.16 7.67
C VAL A 27 3.41 -3.50 8.36
N ASP A 28 4.36 -4.30 7.86
CA ASP A 28 4.68 -5.57 8.51
C ASP A 28 5.50 -5.31 9.79
N SER A 29 5.54 -6.28 10.70
CA SER A 29 6.07 -6.08 12.05
C SER A 29 7.59 -5.85 12.13
N ASP A 30 8.29 -6.20 11.07
CA ASP A 30 9.72 -6.04 10.85
C ASP A 30 10.07 -4.78 10.03
N ASP A 31 9.09 -4.04 9.53
CA ASP A 31 9.31 -2.85 8.72
C ASP A 31 9.38 -1.55 9.53
N TYR A 32 10.06 -0.55 8.96
CA TYR A 32 10.21 0.79 9.53
C TYR A 32 9.76 1.87 8.55
N ILE A 33 8.88 2.76 9.01
CA ILE A 33 8.48 3.95 8.26
C ILE A 33 9.21 5.20 8.78
N SER A 34 9.54 6.14 7.89
CA SER A 34 10.12 7.42 8.33
C SER A 34 9.10 8.28 9.09
N SER A 35 9.58 9.09 10.04
CA SER A 35 8.72 9.90 10.93
C SER A 35 7.77 10.85 10.19
N ASN A 36 8.15 11.28 8.98
CA ASN A 36 7.37 12.24 8.20
C ASN A 36 6.51 11.58 7.12
N LEU A 37 6.67 10.27 6.87
CA LEU A 37 6.02 9.58 5.75
C LEU A 37 4.50 9.80 5.76
N ILE A 38 3.86 9.59 6.91
CA ILE A 38 2.41 9.73 7.06
C ILE A 38 1.96 11.17 6.78
N ASN A 39 2.61 12.16 7.38
CA ASN A 39 2.26 13.58 7.19
C ASN A 39 2.41 14.03 5.74
N ASP A 40 3.48 13.59 5.07
CA ASP A 40 3.74 13.94 3.68
C ASP A 40 2.70 13.30 2.74
N MET A 41 2.36 12.03 2.97
CA MET A 41 1.33 11.33 2.19
C MET A 41 -0.06 11.96 2.39
N ILE A 42 -0.45 12.26 3.63
CA ILE A 42 -1.73 12.92 3.91
C ILE A 42 -1.78 14.29 3.22
N SER A 43 -0.72 15.09 3.36
CA SER A 43 -0.63 16.42 2.73
C SER A 43 -0.77 16.34 1.21
N LYS A 44 -0.15 15.33 0.60
CA LYS A 44 -0.22 15.10 -0.84
C LYS A 44 -1.60 14.62 -1.28
N SER A 45 -2.23 13.72 -0.52
CA SER A 45 -3.58 13.23 -0.79
C SER A 45 -4.58 14.38 -0.79
N TYR A 46 -4.55 15.27 0.20
CA TYR A 46 -5.42 16.45 0.20
C TYR A 46 -5.12 17.42 -0.93
N LYS A 47 -3.85 17.65 -1.26
CA LYS A 47 -3.46 18.57 -2.32
C LYS A 47 -3.94 18.12 -3.69
N ASN A 48 -3.85 16.82 -3.96
CA ASN A 48 -4.08 16.24 -5.28
C ASN A 48 -5.39 15.45 -5.38
N SER A 49 -6.19 15.41 -4.31
CA SER A 49 -7.42 14.62 -4.16
C SER A 49 -7.25 13.09 -4.30
N SER A 50 -6.01 12.60 -4.28
CA SER A 50 -5.67 11.20 -4.55
C SER A 50 -6.29 10.21 -3.56
N ASP A 51 -6.81 9.11 -4.07
CA ASP A 51 -7.37 8.00 -3.29
C ASP A 51 -6.31 7.01 -2.85
N MET A 52 -5.21 6.91 -3.60
CA MET A 52 -4.08 6.05 -3.28
C MET A 52 -2.76 6.77 -3.56
N ILE A 53 -1.80 6.61 -2.66
CA ILE A 53 -0.44 7.13 -2.82
C ILE A 53 0.55 5.98 -2.73
N ILE A 54 1.39 5.86 -3.75
CA ILE A 54 2.48 4.89 -3.83
C ILE A 54 3.78 5.61 -3.47
N PHE A 55 4.58 5.03 -2.57
CA PHE A 55 5.86 5.60 -2.15
C PHE A 55 7.04 4.64 -2.36
N ASN A 56 8.26 5.20 -2.27
CA ASN A 56 9.48 4.42 -2.49
C ASN A 56 9.82 3.55 -1.27
N ILE A 57 10.38 2.40 -1.60
CA ILE A 57 10.87 1.40 -0.66
C ILE A 57 12.39 1.39 -0.69
N TYR A 58 12.98 1.24 0.48
CA TYR A 58 14.41 1.09 0.72
C TYR A 58 14.62 -0.23 1.43
N GLU A 59 15.58 -1.01 0.98
CA GLU A 59 15.96 -2.27 1.60
C GLU A 59 17.26 -2.09 2.38
N LEU A 60 17.25 -2.53 3.64
CA LEU A 60 18.44 -2.61 4.46
C LEU A 60 19.12 -3.97 4.24
N HIS A 61 20.12 -4.02 3.37
CA HIS A 61 21.06 -5.13 3.38
C HIS A 61 22.17 -4.88 4.42
N PRO A 62 22.65 -5.92 5.13
CA PRO A 62 23.70 -5.78 6.17
C PRO A 62 24.97 -5.06 5.71
N SER A 63 25.27 -5.09 4.41
CA SER A 63 26.45 -4.46 3.82
C SER A 63 26.16 -3.22 2.97
N LYS A 64 24.90 -2.96 2.57
CA LYS A 64 24.50 -1.82 1.72
C LYS A 64 23.01 -1.50 1.91
N ARG A 65 22.64 -0.22 1.87
CA ARG A 65 21.23 0.15 1.60
C ARG A 65 20.97 -0.01 0.10
N LEU A 66 20.11 -0.95 -0.28
CA LEU A 66 19.65 -1.09 -1.65
C LEU A 66 18.36 -0.29 -1.84
N PHE A 67 18.27 0.42 -2.95
CA PHE A 67 17.07 1.17 -3.33
C PHE A 67 16.25 0.29 -4.25
N ILE A 68 15.03 -0.09 -3.85
CA ILE A 68 14.23 -1.01 -4.65
C ILE A 68 13.38 -0.28 -5.69
N ASN A 69 13.03 1.01 -5.52
CA ASN A 69 12.21 1.72 -6.50
C ASN A 69 12.57 3.22 -6.64
N TYR A 70 12.73 3.69 -7.88
CA TYR A 70 12.89 5.10 -8.21
C TYR A 70 11.67 5.62 -8.95
N TRP A 71 10.75 6.25 -8.21
CA TRP A 71 9.68 7.03 -8.81
C TRP A 71 9.97 8.53 -8.71
N LYS A 72 9.71 9.24 -9.80
CA LYS A 72 9.47 10.69 -9.76
C LYS A 72 8.02 10.91 -9.35
N ASP A 73 7.78 12.00 -8.63
CA ASP A 73 6.43 12.46 -8.32
C ASP A 73 5.64 12.64 -9.63
N GLU A 74 4.55 11.89 -9.76
CA GLU A 74 3.72 11.81 -10.96
C GLU A 74 2.29 11.45 -10.52
N VAL A 75 1.29 12.18 -11.01
CA VAL A 75 -0.12 11.78 -10.95
C VAL A 75 -0.36 10.80 -12.10
N LEU A 76 -0.90 9.62 -11.82
CA LEU A 76 -1.16 8.61 -12.84
C LEU A 76 -2.64 8.58 -13.23
N THR A 77 -2.91 8.35 -14.53
CA THR A 77 -4.25 7.92 -14.96
C THR A 77 -4.48 6.47 -14.53
N VAL A 78 -5.74 6.04 -14.49
CA VAL A 78 -6.10 4.66 -14.13
C VAL A 78 -5.47 3.66 -15.09
N GLU A 79 -5.50 3.93 -16.39
CA GLU A 79 -4.95 3.04 -17.42
C GLU A 79 -3.43 2.86 -17.25
N LYS A 80 -2.71 3.97 -17.03
CA LYS A 80 -1.27 3.94 -16.74
C LYS A 80 -0.97 3.26 -15.41
N SER A 81 -1.86 3.37 -14.43
CA SER A 81 -1.71 2.73 -13.13
C SER A 81 -1.89 1.23 -13.23
N GLN A 82 -2.93 0.77 -13.93
CA GLN A 82 -3.16 -0.65 -14.22
C GLN A 82 -1.98 -1.25 -14.97
N GLU A 83 -1.48 -0.59 -16.01
CA GLU A 83 -0.30 -1.05 -16.77
C GLU A 83 0.94 -1.14 -15.87
N LYS A 84 1.29 -0.06 -15.14
CA LYS A 84 2.49 -0.04 -14.29
C LYS A 84 2.42 -1.00 -13.10
N ILE A 85 1.22 -1.25 -12.57
CA ILE A 85 1.04 -2.19 -11.46
C ILE A 85 1.16 -3.63 -11.97
N LEU A 86 0.54 -3.96 -13.12
CA LEU A 86 0.66 -5.28 -13.75
C LEU A 86 2.09 -5.58 -14.23
N CYS A 87 2.86 -4.58 -14.66
CA CYS A 87 4.24 -4.73 -15.15
C CYS A 87 5.33 -4.80 -14.06
N GLY A 88 4.97 -5.06 -12.80
CA GLY A 88 5.91 -5.65 -11.83
C GLY A 88 6.31 -4.82 -10.62
N ILE A 89 5.63 -3.72 -10.29
CA ILE A 89 6.02 -2.87 -9.14
C ILE A 89 4.83 -2.51 -8.22
N GLY A 90 3.63 -3.00 -8.52
CA GLY A 90 2.42 -2.58 -7.81
C GLY A 90 1.70 -3.65 -6.99
N TRP A 91 2.12 -4.92 -7.05
CA TRP A 91 1.33 -6.03 -6.52
C TRP A 91 1.26 -6.10 -5.00
N ASN A 92 2.28 -5.61 -4.30
CA ASN A 92 2.28 -5.59 -2.84
C ASN A 92 1.34 -4.53 -2.28
N ILE A 93 0.96 -4.64 -1.02
CA ILE A 93 0.10 -3.64 -0.37
C ILE A 93 0.86 -2.63 0.51
N PHE A 94 2.09 -2.95 0.91
CA PHE A 94 2.81 -2.27 2.01
C PHE A 94 3.47 -0.94 1.61
N ASN A 95 3.65 -0.66 0.32
CA ASN A 95 4.24 0.61 -0.13
C ASN A 95 3.22 1.67 -0.57
N LYS A 96 2.02 1.59 0.00
CA LYS A 96 0.90 2.42 -0.40
C LYS A 96 0.07 2.87 0.79
N MET A 97 -0.37 4.12 0.74
CA MET A 97 -1.44 4.63 1.58
C MET A 97 -2.72 4.69 0.75
N TYR A 98 -3.84 4.31 1.35
CA TYR A 98 -5.15 4.24 0.70
C TYR A 98 -6.15 5.07 1.50
N LYS A 99 -7.09 5.74 0.84
CA LYS A 99 -8.32 6.16 1.52
C LYS A 99 -9.10 4.92 1.96
N TYR A 100 -9.71 4.98 3.14
CA TYR A 100 -10.51 3.89 3.69
C TYR A 100 -11.67 3.51 2.78
N SER A 101 -12.25 4.47 2.05
CA SER A 101 -13.35 4.24 1.09
C SER A 101 -13.02 3.18 0.03
N LEU A 102 -11.75 3.02 -0.35
CA LEU A 102 -11.33 1.95 -1.28
C LEU A 102 -11.47 0.54 -0.67
N TRP A 103 -11.53 0.43 0.65
CA TRP A 103 -11.53 -0.82 1.40
C TRP A 103 -12.88 -1.16 2.03
N GLU A 104 -13.92 -0.35 1.84
CA GLU A 104 -15.25 -0.58 2.45
C GLU A 104 -15.84 -1.96 2.12
N HIS A 105 -15.55 -2.47 0.92
CA HIS A 105 -16.10 -3.74 0.43
C HIS A 105 -15.03 -4.76 0.00
N ILE A 106 -13.75 -4.43 0.21
CA ILE A 106 -12.62 -5.30 -0.17
C ILE A 106 -12.04 -5.95 1.08
N ARG A 107 -11.83 -7.27 1.02
CA ARG A 107 -11.20 -8.06 2.08
C ARG A 107 -10.24 -9.06 1.49
N PHE A 108 -9.19 -9.37 2.23
CA PHE A 108 -8.23 -10.39 1.83
C PHE A 108 -8.89 -11.78 1.82
N PRO A 109 -8.78 -12.55 0.73
CA PRO A 109 -9.29 -13.91 0.69
C PRO A 109 -8.49 -14.81 1.64
N GLN A 110 -9.17 -15.41 2.63
CA GLN A 110 -8.50 -16.28 3.61
C GLN A 110 -8.12 -17.66 3.04
N THR A 111 -8.66 -18.03 1.88
CA THR A 111 -8.34 -19.28 1.17
C THR A 111 -7.08 -19.17 0.32
N ILE A 112 -6.64 -17.96 -0.01
CA ILE A 112 -5.41 -17.70 -0.77
C ILE A 112 -4.28 -17.44 0.22
N ARG A 113 -3.22 -18.25 0.15
CA ARG A 113 -2.05 -18.15 1.06
C ARG A 113 -0.84 -17.46 0.45
N VAL A 114 -0.85 -17.29 -0.87
CA VAL A 114 0.24 -16.70 -1.64
C VAL A 114 -0.39 -15.77 -2.67
N ALA A 115 0.14 -14.56 -2.79
CA ALA A 115 -0.34 -13.53 -3.71
C ALA A 115 -1.76 -13.04 -3.41
N GLU A 116 -2.20 -13.13 -2.15
CA GLU A 116 -3.42 -12.47 -1.65
C GLU A 116 -3.38 -10.95 -1.86
N ASP A 117 -2.19 -10.35 -1.81
CA ASP A 117 -1.96 -8.93 -2.10
C ASP A 117 -2.35 -8.60 -3.55
N LEU A 118 -1.95 -9.44 -4.51
CA LEU A 118 -2.28 -9.25 -5.92
C LEU A 118 -3.80 -9.32 -6.15
N TYR A 119 -4.48 -10.22 -5.45
CA TYR A 119 -5.93 -10.35 -5.53
C TYR A 119 -6.64 -9.05 -5.14
N VAL A 120 -6.33 -8.52 -3.94
CA VAL A 120 -6.98 -7.28 -3.48
C VAL A 120 -6.56 -6.05 -4.30
N MET A 121 -5.31 -6.03 -4.78
CA MET A 121 -4.85 -4.95 -5.66
C MET A 121 -5.60 -4.95 -6.98
N ALA A 122 -5.94 -6.12 -7.55
CA ALA A 122 -6.76 -6.19 -8.75
C ALA A 122 -8.17 -5.60 -8.52
N ASP A 123 -8.78 -5.89 -7.37
CA ASP A 123 -10.09 -5.33 -7.01
C ASP A 123 -10.03 -3.80 -6.85
N ILE A 124 -9.03 -3.28 -6.12
CA ILE A 124 -8.83 -1.84 -5.94
C ILE A 124 -8.66 -1.12 -7.29
N LEU A 125 -7.85 -1.70 -8.19
CA LEU A 125 -7.55 -1.11 -9.49
C LEU A 125 -8.66 -1.32 -10.52
N SER A 126 -9.67 -2.13 -10.21
CA SER A 126 -10.87 -2.24 -11.04
C SER A 126 -11.76 -1.00 -10.97
N ASN A 127 -11.56 -0.13 -9.96
CA ASN A 127 -12.25 1.15 -9.87
C ASN A 127 -11.75 2.10 -11.00
N PRO A 128 -12.60 2.45 -11.97
CA PRO A 128 -12.18 3.29 -13.11
C PRO A 128 -11.96 4.76 -12.75
N ASN A 129 -12.33 5.18 -11.55
CA ASN A 129 -12.23 6.57 -11.09
C ASN A 129 -11.15 6.75 -10.02
N ILE A 130 -10.32 5.73 -9.75
CA ILE A 130 -9.29 5.82 -8.70
C ILE A 130 -8.21 6.85 -9.08
N GLU A 131 -7.97 7.82 -8.21
CA GLU A 131 -6.87 8.78 -8.38
C GLU A 131 -5.61 8.29 -7.67
N ILE A 132 -4.53 8.07 -8.42
CA ILE A 132 -3.31 7.45 -7.92
C ILE A 132 -2.11 8.38 -8.08
N ASP A 133 -1.44 8.63 -6.96
CA ASP A 133 -0.28 9.50 -6.90
C ASP A 133 1.00 8.75 -6.53
N LYS A 134 2.12 9.21 -7.07
CA LYS A 134 3.45 8.77 -6.66
C LYS A 134 4.15 9.82 -5.82
N PHE A 135 4.74 9.36 -4.73
CA PHE A 135 5.45 10.18 -3.77
C PHE A 135 6.89 9.70 -3.55
N HIS A 136 7.83 10.62 -3.63
CA HIS A 136 9.21 10.40 -3.20
C HIS A 136 9.35 10.41 -1.66
N GLY A 137 8.65 9.48 -1.01
CA GLY A 137 8.76 9.20 0.43
C GLY A 137 9.73 8.07 0.72
N LYS A 138 10.17 7.95 1.98
CA LYS A 138 11.09 6.90 2.42
C LYS A 138 10.40 5.93 3.38
N CYS A 139 10.28 4.68 2.98
CA CYS A 139 9.97 3.53 3.83
C CYS A 139 11.11 2.53 3.76
N LEU A 140 11.48 1.95 4.90
CA LEU A 140 12.62 1.06 5.05
C LEU A 140 12.12 -0.34 5.41
N LEU A 141 12.26 -1.27 4.49
CA LEU A 141 11.96 -2.68 4.74
C LEU A 141 13.20 -3.37 5.30
N LEU A 142 12.94 -4.29 6.23
CA LEU A 142 13.90 -5.32 6.63
C LEU A 142 13.35 -6.66 6.12
N LEU A 143 13.99 -7.20 5.08
CA LEU A 143 13.74 -8.56 4.61
C LEU A 143 14.66 -9.56 5.33
#